data_AF-A0A844X910-F1
#
_entry.id   AF-A0A844X910-F1
#
_cell.length_a   1.000
_cell.length_b   1.000
_cell.length_c   1.000
_cell.angle_alpha   90.00
_cell.angle_beta   90.00
_cell.angle_gamma   90.00
#
_symmetry.space_group_name_H-M   'P 1'
#
loop_
_entity.id
_entity.type
_entity.pdbx_description
1 polymer ?
#
loop_
_entity_poly.entity_id
_entity_poly.type
_entity_poly.pdbx_seq_one_letter_code
_entity_poly.pdbx_strand_id
1 'polypeptide(L)'
;MPTQERKRWVEKRQATHSITIAMSCAIMGLSRSAYYYQPKLPDHSMIIAILSDIAERHLRWVFLNVFIALESSVINGIVNGFTGCIVS
;
A
#
# COMPACT_ATOMS: atom_id res chain seq x y z
N MET A 1 15.29 6.01 -15.78
CA MET A 1 14.86 4.65 -16.16
C MET A 1 15.11 3.68 -15.01
N PRO A 2 14.07 3.07 -14.42
CA PRO A 2 14.23 2.10 -13.32
C PRO A 2 15.13 0.91 -13.70
N THR A 3 15.80 0.32 -12.71
CA THR A 3 16.74 -0.80 -12.91
C THR A 3 16.10 -2.01 -13.57
N GLN A 4 14.85 -2.34 -13.22
CA GLN A 4 14.10 -3.44 -13.82
C GLN A 4 13.85 -3.26 -15.32
N GLU A 5 13.55 -2.04 -15.74
CA GLU A 5 13.36 -1.73 -17.15
C GLU A 5 14.68 -1.89 -17.91
N ARG A 6 15.78 -1.35 -17.36
CA ARG A 6 17.11 -1.52 -17.95
C ARG A 6 17.52 -3.00 -18.11
N LYS A 7 17.10 -3.90 -17.20
CA LYS A 7 17.32 -5.35 -17.35
C LYS A 7 16.56 -5.95 -18.53
N ARG A 8 15.28 -5.59 -18.71
CA ARG A 8 14.49 -6.02 -19.87
C ARG A 8 15.10 -5.58 -21.20
N TRP A 9 15.67 -4.37 -21.21
CA TRP A 9 16.40 -3.86 -22.38
C TRP A 9 17.70 -4.62 -22.66
N VAL A 10 18.42 -5.05 -21.63
CA VAL A 10 19.57 -5.94 -21.76
C VAL A 10 19.15 -7.27 -22.40
N GLU A 11 18.10 -7.91 -21.90
CA GLU A 11 17.58 -9.18 -22.41
C GLU A 11 17.13 -9.08 -23.87
N LYS A 12 16.35 -8.03 -24.19
CA LYS A 12 15.90 -7.76 -25.56
C LYS A 12 17.08 -7.60 -26.51
N ARG A 13 18.12 -6.86 -26.11
CA ARG A 13 19.30 -6.61 -26.96
C ARG A 13 20.14 -7.88 -27.14
N GLN A 14 20.26 -8.71 -26.11
CA GLN A 14 20.96 -9.99 -26.21
C GLN A 14 20.27 -10.92 -27.23
N ALA A 15 18.94 -10.97 -27.22
CA ALA A 15 18.16 -11.76 -28.16
C ALA A 15 18.31 -11.28 -29.62
N THR A 16 18.47 -9.98 -29.85
CA THR A 16 18.57 -9.42 -31.23
C THR A 16 19.99 -9.48 -31.80
N HIS A 17 21.04 -9.29 -30.99
CA HIS A 17 22.39 -9.02 -31.50
C HIS A 17 23.48 -9.97 -30.99
N SER A 18 23.13 -11.08 -30.32
CA SER A 18 24.07 -12.08 -29.78
C SER A 18 25.26 -11.52 -28.99
N ILE A 19 25.09 -10.34 -28.38
CA ILE A 19 26.11 -9.68 -27.57
C ILE A 19 26.17 -10.26 -26.15
N THR A 20 27.33 -10.15 -25.49
CA THR A 20 27.49 -10.62 -24.10
C THR A 20 26.71 -9.74 -23.10
N ILE A 21 26.31 -10.35 -21.98
CA ILE A 21 25.64 -9.65 -20.88
C ILE A 21 26.50 -8.49 -20.36
N ALA A 22 27.83 -8.67 -20.29
CA ALA A 22 28.75 -7.63 -19.85
C ALA A 22 28.72 -6.38 -20.76
N MET A 23 28.74 -6.57 -22.08
CA MET A 23 28.64 -5.47 -23.04
C MET A 23 27.27 -4.80 -23.00
N SER A 24 26.19 -5.60 -22.92
CA SER A 24 24.84 -5.05 -22.83
C SER A 24 24.63 -4.20 -21.56
N CYS A 25 25.20 -4.62 -20.43
CA CYS A 25 25.19 -3.89 -19.17
C CYS A 25 25.97 -2.58 -19.26
N ALA A 26 27.14 -2.57 -19.91
CA ALA A 26 27.93 -1.36 -20.14
C ALA A 26 27.14 -0.32 -20.96
N ILE A 27 26.47 -0.75 -22.03
CA ILE A 27 25.65 0.14 -22.87
C ILE A 27 24.43 0.68 -22.09
N MET A 28 23.82 -0.13 -21.22
CA MET A 28 22.64 0.27 -20.44
C MET A 28 22.99 1.01 -19.13
N GLY A 29 24.27 1.24 -18.84
CA GLY A 29 24.72 1.85 -17.58
C GLY A 29 24.31 1.04 -16.35
N LEU A 30 24.31 -0.29 -16.47
CA LEU A 30 24.05 -1.23 -15.38
C LEU A 30 25.36 -1.87 -14.94
N SER A 31 25.56 -2.00 -13.62
CA SER A 31 26.60 -2.89 -13.11
C SER A 31 26.19 -4.35 -13.31
N ARG A 32 27.17 -5.24 -13.52
CA ARG A 32 26.90 -6.68 -13.61
C ARG A 32 26.20 -7.21 -12.34
N SER A 33 26.59 -6.73 -11.17
CA SER A 33 25.96 -7.09 -9.90
C SER A 33 24.50 -6.63 -9.84
N ALA A 34 24.18 -5.42 -10.31
CA ALA A 34 22.81 -4.93 -10.35
C ALA A 34 21.95 -5.74 -11.33
N TYR A 35 22.53 -6.24 -12.44
CA TYR A 35 21.85 -7.15 -13.36
C TYR A 35 21.49 -8.47 -12.68
N TYR A 36 22.45 -9.14 -12.04
CA TYR A 36 22.22 -10.42 -11.37
C TYR A 36 21.44 -10.32 -10.05
N TYR A 37 21.37 -9.13 -9.45
CA TYR A 37 20.65 -8.93 -8.20
C TYR A 37 19.15 -9.18 -8.38
N GLN A 38 18.64 -10.26 -7.77
CA GLN A 38 17.21 -10.48 -7.59
C GLN A 38 16.84 -9.96 -6.21
N PRO A 39 15.97 -8.95 -6.10
CA PRO A 39 15.47 -8.51 -4.81
C PRO A 39 14.71 -9.68 -4.20
N LYS A 40 15.20 -10.19 -3.06
CA LYS A 40 14.44 -11.12 -2.24
C LYS A 40 13.27 -10.32 -1.69
N LEU A 41 12.05 -10.55 -2.18
CA LEU A 41 10.88 -10.07 -1.44
C LEU A 41 10.91 -10.79 -0.10
N PRO A 42 11.03 -10.07 1.03
CA PRO A 42 10.77 -10.70 2.31
C PRO A 42 9.31 -11.13 2.29
N ASP A 43 9.04 -12.34 2.79
CA ASP A 43 7.67 -12.83 2.88
C ASP A 43 6.92 -12.01 3.94
N HIS A 44 6.24 -10.96 3.48
CA HIS A 44 5.40 -10.11 4.31
C HIS A 44 3.95 -10.59 4.33
N SER A 45 3.64 -11.75 3.74
CA SER A 45 2.28 -12.30 3.71
C SER A 45 1.69 -12.44 5.12
N MET A 46 2.49 -12.90 6.07
CA MET A 46 2.11 -13.01 7.48
C MET A 46 1.81 -11.63 8.11
N ILE A 47 2.61 -10.61 7.80
CA ILE A 47 2.41 -9.25 8.32
C ILE A 47 1.15 -8.63 7.71
N ILE A 48 0.93 -8.82 6.41
CA ILE A 48 -0.27 -8.38 5.69
C ILE A 48 -1.51 -9.08 6.24
N ALA A 49 -1.45 -10.40 6.50
CA ALA A 49 -2.56 -11.16 7.07
C ALA A 49 -2.91 -10.70 8.49
N ILE A 50 -1.91 -10.47 9.35
CA ILE A 50 -2.10 -9.95 10.71
C ILE A 50 -2.70 -8.54 10.65
N LEU A 51 -2.17 -7.66 9.79
CA LEU A 51 -2.71 -6.31 9.61
C LEU A 51 -4.14 -6.32 9.08
N SER A 52 -4.47 -7.24 8.16
CA SER A 52 -5.82 -7.40 7.64
C SER A 52 -6.79 -7.93 8.71
N ASP A 53 -6.37 -8.91 9.51
CA ASP A 53 -7.17 -9.46 10.62
C ASP A 53 -7.43 -8.42 11.72
N ILE A 54 -6.42 -7.62 12.06
CA ILE A 54 -6.56 -6.47 12.97
C ILE A 54 -7.47 -5.40 12.34
N ALA A 55 -7.26 -5.05 11.08
CA ALA A 55 -8.08 -4.06 10.38
C ALA A 55 -9.54 -4.50 10.33
N GLU A 56 -9.86 -5.74 10.00
CA GLU A 56 -11.23 -6.27 9.97
C GLU A 56 -11.89 -6.29 11.35
N ARG A 57 -11.15 -6.67 12.40
CA ARG A 57 -11.65 -6.69 13.78
C ARG A 57 -11.90 -5.28 14.32
N HIS A 58 -11.06 -4.31 13.96
CA HIS A 58 -11.11 -2.96 14.52
C HIS A 58 -11.84 -1.93 13.62
N LEU A 59 -11.98 -2.15 12.31
CA LEU A 59 -12.78 -1.27 11.44
C LEU A 59 -14.24 -1.23 11.90
N ARG A 60 -14.77 -2.40 12.29
CA ARG A 60 -16.17 -2.53 12.72
C ARG A 60 -16.41 -1.77 14.03
N TRP A 61 -15.43 -1.74 14.95
CA TRP A 61 -15.52 -0.98 16.20
C TRP A 61 -15.34 0.52 16.00
N VAL A 62 -14.39 0.94 15.17
CA VAL A 62 -14.16 2.37 14.92
C VAL A 62 -15.33 2.98 14.14
N PHE A 63 -15.83 2.28 13.12
CA PHE A 63 -16.98 2.73 12.35
C PHE A 63 -18.29 2.70 13.17
N LEU A 64 -18.54 1.62 13.92
CA LEU A 64 -19.76 1.50 14.74
C LEU A 64 -19.74 2.45 15.94
N ASN A 65 -18.59 2.70 16.57
CA ASN A 65 -18.50 3.69 17.65
C ASN A 65 -18.69 5.12 17.14
N VAL A 66 -18.18 5.47 15.97
CA VAL A 66 -18.42 6.79 15.35
C VAL A 66 -19.90 6.94 15.00
N PHE A 67 -20.55 5.89 14.49
CA PHE A 67 -21.99 5.91 14.20
C PHE A 67 -22.86 6.02 15.46
N ILE A 68 -22.58 5.24 16.50
CA ILE A 68 -23.29 5.30 17.79
C ILE A 68 -23.09 6.66 18.47
N ALA A 69 -21.90 7.25 18.38
CA ALA A 69 -21.62 8.58 18.90
C ALA A 69 -22.42 9.68 18.16
N LEU A 70 -22.57 9.55 16.84
CA LEU A 70 -23.39 10.48 16.04
C LEU A 70 -24.87 10.41 16.42
N GLU A 71 -25.45 9.22 16.60
CA GLU A 71 -26.86 9.10 17.03
C GLU A 71 -27.07 9.60 18.48
N SER A 72 -26.11 9.37 19.37
CA SER A 72 -26.16 9.87 20.74
C SER A 72 -26.05 11.40 20.83
N SER A 73 -25.32 12.04 19.90
CA SER A 73 -25.28 13.51 19.78
C SER A 73 -26.58 14.10 19.24
N VAL A 74 -27.29 13.39 18.34
CA VAL A 74 -28.59 13.85 17.83
C VAL A 74 -29.66 13.77 18.93
N ILE A 75 -29.68 12.71 19.75
CA ILE A 75 -30.64 12.58 20.87
C ILE A 75 -30.36 13.63 21.97
N ASN A 76 -29.10 13.85 22.34
CA ASN A 76 -28.75 14.89 23.32
C ASN A 76 -29.02 16.32 22.79
N GLY A 77 -28.89 16.54 21.48
CA GLY A 77 -29.27 17.80 20.84
C GLY A 77 -30.78 18.04 20.79
N ILE A 78 -31.57 17.01 20.54
CA ILE A 78 -33.05 17.08 20.55
C ILE A 78 -33.56 17.27 21.99
N VAL A 79 -33.01 16.55 22.97
CA VAL A 79 -33.40 16.68 24.39
C VAL A 79 -33.03 18.05 24.96
N ASN A 80 -31.83 18.58 24.66
CA ASN A 80 -31.45 19.93 25.11
C ASN A 80 -32.19 21.03 24.33
N GLY A 81 -32.53 20.81 23.05
CA GLY A 81 -33.36 21.71 22.26
C GLY A 81 -34.80 21.80 22.77
N PHE A 82 -35.41 20.67 23.17
CA PHE A 82 -36.75 20.66 23.75
C PHE A 82 -36.79 21.20 25.19
N THR A 83 -35.74 20.99 25.99
CA THR A 83 -35.69 21.50 27.37
C THR A 83 -35.50 23.03 27.40
N GLY A 84 -34.86 23.62 26.38
CA GLY A 84 -34.74 25.08 26.22
C GLY A 84 -36.00 25.78 25.71
N CYS A 85 -36.96 25.06 25.11
CA CYS A 85 -38.21 25.65 24.60
C CYS A 85 -39.40 25.57 25.56
N ILE A 86 -39.30 24.85 26.69
CA ILE A 86 -40.36 24.77 27.72
C ILE A 86 -40.14 25.80 28.84
N VAL A 87 -38.98 26.46 28.89
CA VAL A 87 -38.68 27.57 29.80
C VAL A 87 -38.31 28.82 28.99
N SER A 88 -39.29 29.41 28.31
CA SER A 88 -39.30 30.82 27.90
C SER A 88 -40.73 31.25 27.59
#